data_AF-A0A2H6ISK9-F1
#
_entry.id   AF-A0A2H6ISK9-F1
#
_cell.length_a   1.000
_cell.length_b   1.000
_cell.length_c   1.000
_cell.angle_alpha   90.00
_cell.angle_beta   90.00
_cell.angle_gamma   90.00
#
_symmetry.space_group_name_H-M   'P 1'
#
loop_
_entity.id
_entity.type
_entity.pdbx_description
1 polymer ?
#
loop_
_entity_poly.entity_id
_entity_poly.type
_entity_poly.pdbx_seq_one_letter_code
_entity_poly.pdbx_strand_id
1 'polypeptide(L)' 'MVMPGDNVTINVELIVPIAMEKELRFAVREGGRTVGAGVVTEIIE' A
#
# COMPACT_ATOMS: atom_id res chain seq x y z
N MET A 1 -3.10 -3.93 -14.73
CA MET A 1 -3.50 -2.52 -14.93
C MET A 1 -4.58 -2.23 -13.90
N VAL A 2 -4.49 -1.11 -13.19
CA VAL A 2 -5.45 -0.71 -12.14
C VAL A 2 -6.00 0.66 -12.51
N MET A 3 -7.31 0.84 -12.44
CA MET A 3 -7.97 2.09 -12.81
C MET A 3 -8.32 2.91 -11.56
N PRO A 4 -8.40 4.26 -11.67
CA PRO A 4 -8.90 5.08 -10.58
C PRO A 4 -10.30 4.63 -10.14
N GLY A 5 -10.46 4.35 -8.85
CA GLY A 5 -11.71 3.87 -8.25
C GLY A 5 -11.78 2.36 -8.03
N ASP A 6 -10.83 1.59 -8.58
CA ASP A 6 -10.77 0.15 -8.34
C ASP A 6 -10.30 -0.16 -6.91
N ASN A 7 -10.96 -1.13 -6.28
CA ASN A 7 -10.44 -1.78 -5.08
C ASN A 7 -9.64 -3.01 -5.51
N VAL A 8 -8.36 -3.05 -5.17
CA VAL A 8 -7.45 -4.14 -5.56
C VAL A 8 -6.62 -4.60 -4.38
N THR A 9 -6.21 -5.88 -4.41
CA THR A 9 -5.20 -6.43 -3.50
C THR A 9 -3.89 -6.54 -4.26
N ILE A 10 -2.80 -6.09 -3.64
CA ILE A 10 -1.46 -6.06 -4.24
C ILE A 10 -0.42 -6.58 -3.25
N ASN A 11 0.64 -7.19 -3.78
CA ASN A 11 1.86 -7.45 -3.01
C ASN A 11 2.80 -6.26 -3.17
N VAL A 12 3.44 -5.83 -2.08
CA VAL A 12 4.34 -4.67 -2.06
C VAL A 12 5.64 -5.07 -1.40
N GLU A 13 6.76 -4.76 -2.05
CA GLU A 13 8.10 -4.92 -1.50
C GLU A 13 8.64 -3.52 -1.14
N LEU A 14 9.11 -3.37 0.10
CA LEU A 14 9.69 -2.11 0.56
C LEU A 14 11.20 -2.10 0.35
N ILE A 15 11.74 -0.97 -0.12
CA ILE A 15 13.19 -0.80 -0.31
C ILE A 15 13.98 -0.80 1.01
N VAL A 16 13.30 -0.55 2.14
CA VAL A 16 13.86 -0.57 3.48
C VAL A 16 12.86 -1.19 4.46
N PRO A 17 13.33 -1.86 5.52
CA PRO A 17 12.44 -2.39 6.55
C PRO A 17 11.73 -1.26 7.28
N ILE A 18 10.42 -1.43 7.50
CA ILE A 18 9.59 -0.52 8.28
C ILE A 18 8.81 -1.35 9.29
N ALA A 19 8.71 -0.86 10.53
CA ALA A 19 7.85 -1.47 11.53
C ALA A 19 6.38 -1.37 11.08
N MET A 20 5.72 -2.51 10.94
CA MET A 20 4.33 -2.59 10.47
C MET A 20 3.58 -3.73 11.17
N GLU A 21 2.26 -3.62 11.18
CA GLU A 21 1.33 -4.62 11.70
C GLU A 21 0.14 -4.77 10.75
N LYS A 22 -0.59 -5.89 10.88
CA LYS A 22 -1.86 -6.07 10.15
C LYS A 22 -2.85 -4.97 10.54
N GLU A 23 -3.74 -4.61 9.62
CA GLU A 23 -4.71 -3.52 9.75
C GLU A 23 -4.12 -2.10 9.79
N LEU A 24 -2.79 -1.96 9.73
CA LEU A 24 -2.15 -0.66 9.59
C LEU A 24 -2.58 0.03 8.29
N ARG A 25 -3.07 1.26 8.40
CA ARG A 25 -3.50 2.07 7.25
C ARG A 25 -2.34 2.87 6.70
N PHE A 26 -2.27 3.01 5.38
CA PHE A 26 -1.24 3.79 4.70
C PHE A 26 -1.80 4.54 3.48
N ALA A 27 -1.03 5.50 2.98
CA ALA A 27 -1.32 6.22 1.74
C ALA A 27 -0.21 5.97 0.73
N VAL A 28 -0.57 5.81 -0.54
CA VAL A 28 0.37 5.72 -1.66
C VAL A 28 0.48 7.10 -2.30
N ARG A 29 1.71 7.58 -2.49
CA ARG A 29 1.98 8.92 -3.04
C ARG A 29 2.96 8.84 -4.20
N GLU A 30 2.68 9.62 -5.24
CA GLU A 30 3.51 9.74 -6.44
C GLU A 30 3.41 11.18 -6.96
N GLY A 31 4.53 11.76 -7.41
CA GLY A 31 4.57 13.16 -7.86
C GLY A 31 4.06 14.20 -6.83
N GLY A 32 4.15 13.90 -5.53
CA GLY A 32 3.65 14.75 -4.46
C GLY A 32 2.14 14.66 -4.20
N ARG A 33 1.39 13.85 -4.95
CA ARG A 33 -0.07 13.66 -4.80
C ARG A 33 -0.38 12.31 -4.16
N THR A 34 -1.50 12.21 -3.45
CA THR A 34 -2.03 10.91 -2.98
C THR A 34 -2.73 10.23 -4.15
N VAL A 35 -2.30 9.02 -4.49
CA VAL A 35 -2.86 8.22 -5.60
C VAL A 35 -3.61 6.98 -5.12
N GLY A 36 -3.48 6.62 -3.85
CA GLY A 36 -4.21 5.53 -3.25
C GLY A 36 -4.18 5.55 -1.72
N ALA A 37 -5.08 4.79 -1.12
CA ALA A 37 -5.09 4.51 0.31
C ALA A 37 -5.28 3.01 0.50
N GLY A 38 -4.62 2.44 1.50
CA GLY A 38 -4.58 1.01 1.71
C GLY A 38 -4.57 0.65 3.19
N VAL A 39 -4.74 -0.65 3.42
CA VAL A 39 -4.60 -1.29 4.72
C VAL A 39 -3.77 -2.55 4.55
N VAL A 40 -2.85 -2.81 5.46
CA VAL A 40 -2.02 -4.03 5.45
C VAL A 40 -2.91 -5.22 5.78
N THR A 41 -3.06 -6.15 4.84
CA THR A 41 -3.84 -7.39 5.04
C THR A 41 -2.97 -8.52 5.58
N GLU A 42 -1.73 -8.63 5.10
CA GLU A 42 -0.79 -9.67 5.48
C GLU A 42 0.65 -9.17 5.36
N ILE A 43 1.56 -9.68 6.21
CA ILE A 43 2.99 -9.41 6.16
C ILE A 43 3.66 -10.67 5.61
N ILE A 44 4.37 -10.51 4.51
CA ILE A 44 5.09 -11.56 3.77
C ILE A 44 6.59 -11.21 3.80
N GLU A 45 7.46 -12.20 3.97
CA GLU A 45 8.94 -12.08 3.97
C GLU A 45 9.56 -12.77 2.75
#